data_AF-A0A6B2GY11-F1
#
_entry.id   AF-A0A6B2GY11-F1
#
_cell.length_a   1.000
_cell.length_b   1.000
_cell.length_c   1.000
_cell.angle_alpha   90.00
_cell.angle_beta   90.00
_cell.angle_gamma   90.00
#
_symmetry.space_group_name_H-M   'P 1'
#
loop_
_entity.id
_entity.type
_entity.pdbx_description
1 polymer ?
#
loop_
_entity_poly.entity_id
_entity_poly.type
_entity_poly.pdbx_seq_one_letter_code
_entity_poly.pdbx_strand_id
1 'polypeptide(L)' 'MEYNIIIAPDLDSLATEVADFIPMGWKLKGSILEHNGGYAQQLERRPSDAIRMQRKQRPAKQKRTKWIE' A
#
# COMPACT_ATOMS: atom_id res chain seq x y z
N MET A 1 4.81 3.75 -13.07
CA MET A 1 3.82 2.91 -12.37
C MET A 1 4.55 1.63 -12.00
N GLU A 2 4.38 1.14 -10.78
CA GLU A 2 5.06 -0.06 -10.28
C GLU A 2 4.04 -1.19 -10.13
N TYR A 3 4.48 -2.42 -10.38
CA TYR A 3 3.66 -3.63 -10.27
C TYR A 3 4.35 -4.63 -9.37
N ASN A 4 3.56 -5.32 -8.55
CA ASN A 4 4.02 -6.42 -7.72
C ASN A 4 3.02 -7.58 -7.83
N ILE A 5 3.50 -8.81 -7.70
CA ILE A 5 2.66 -10.01 -7.70
C ILE A 5 3.03 -10.80 -6.46
N ILE A 6 2.03 -11.09 -5.63
CA ILE A 6 2.18 -11.90 -4.42
C ILE A 6 1.55 -13.25 -4.72
N ILE A 7 2.26 -14.32 -4.39
CA ILE A 7 1.81 -15.70 -4.59
C ILE A 7 1.92 -16.40 -3.24
N ALA A 8 0.80 -16.95 -2.77
CA ALA A 8 0.72 -17.65 -1.50
C ALA A 8 -0.02 -18.98 -1.67
N PRO A 9 0.22 -19.98 -0.81
CA PRO A 9 -0.43 -21.29 -0.91
C PRO A 9 -1.93 -21.25 -0.56
N ASP A 10 -2.36 -20.29 0.24
CA ASP A 10 -3.73 -20.13 0.72
C ASP A 10 -4.16 -18.66 0.75
N LEU A 11 -5.48 -18.43 0.83
CA LEU A 11 -6.06 -17.09 0.80
C LEU A 11 -5.72 -16.25 2.05
N ASP A 12 -5.52 -16.88 3.21
CA ASP A 12 -5.23 -16.18 4.46
C ASP A 12 -3.81 -15.63 4.47
N SER A 13 -2.86 -16.47 4.05
CA SER A 13 -1.47 -16.07 3.77
C SER A 13 -1.40 -14.97 2.72
N LEU A 14 -2.16 -15.10 1.63
CA LEU A 14 -2.22 -14.06 0.59
C LEU A 14 -2.74 -12.73 1.14
N ALA A 15 -3.83 -12.76 1.90
CA ALA A 15 -4.44 -11.57 2.48
C ALA A 15 -3.49 -10.88 3.47
N THR A 16 -2.76 -11.67 4.26
CA THR A 16 -1.76 -11.17 5.21
C THR A 16 -0.62 -10.46 4.48
N GLU A 17 -0.02 -11.09 3.48
CA GLU A 17 1.05 -10.47 2.70
C GLU A 17 0.56 -9.21 1.97
N VAL A 18 -0.60 -9.28 1.31
CA VAL A 18 -1.21 -8.13 0.64
C VAL A 18 -1.45 -6.97 1.60
N ALA A 19 -1.91 -7.25 2.83
CA ALA A 19 -2.21 -6.24 3.84
C ALA A 19 -0.98 -5.41 4.22
N ASP A 20 0.22 -6.01 4.24
CA ASP A 20 1.47 -5.30 4.53
C ASP A 20 1.84 -4.27 3.44
N PHE A 21 1.39 -4.47 2.20
CA PHE A 21 1.67 -3.55 1.09
C PHE A 21 0.68 -2.37 1.01
N ILE A 22 -0.54 -2.52 1.53
CA ILE A 22 -1.55 -1.43 1.56
C ILE A 22 -1.04 -0.15 2.24
N PRO A 23 -0.42 -0.17 3.44
CA PRO A 23 0.13 1.03 4.07
C PRO A 23 1.32 1.63 3.33
N MET A 24 1.94 0.90 2.39
CA MET A 24 3.02 1.41 1.52
C MET A 24 2.48 2.05 0.22
N GLY A 25 1.15 2.11 0.06
CA GLY A 25 0.47 2.78 -1.05
C GLY A 25 0.22 1.87 -2.25
N TRP A 26 0.42 0.57 -2.09
CA TRP A 26 0.01 -0.41 -3.08
C TRP A 26 -1.50 -0.61 -3.06
N LYS A 27 -2.06 -0.90 -4.24
CA LYS A 27 -3.49 -1.12 -4.45
C LYS A 27 -3.68 -2.45 -5.15
N LEU A 28 -4.76 -3.13 -4.81
CA LEU A 28 -5.19 -4.34 -5.50
C LEU A 28 -5.47 -4.03 -6.97
N LYS A 29 -4.81 -4.76 -7.86
CA LYS A 29 -5.02 -4.67 -9.30
C LYS A 29 -5.72 -5.93 -9.78
N GLY A 30 -6.99 -5.81 -10.14
CA GLY A 30 -7.79 -6.93 -10.61
C GLY A 30 -8.11 -7.94 -9.51
N SER A 31 -8.48 -9.14 -9.93
CA SER A 31 -8.92 -10.24 -9.05
C SER A 31 -7.77 -11.17 -8.66
N ILE A 32 -7.98 -11.94 -7.59
CA ILE A 32 -7.11 -13.05 -7.21
C ILE A 32 -7.18 -14.13 -8.31
N LEU A 33 -6.04 -14.68 -8.69
CA LEU A 33 -5.91 -15.77 -9.65
C LEU A 33 -5.44 -17.03 -8.92
N GLU A 34 -6.05 -18.17 -9.21
CA GLU A 34 -5.52 -19.46 -8.76
C GLU A 34 -4.36 -19.88 -9.66
N HIS A 35 -3.21 -20.20 -9.06
CA HIS A 35 -2.01 -20.60 -9.77
C HIS A 35 -1.31 -21.75 -9.05
N ASN A 36 -1.18 -22.90 -9.72
CA ASN A 36 -0.43 -24.09 -9.25
C ASN A 36 -0.76 -24.54 -7.81
N GLY A 37 -2.04 -24.53 -7.43
CA GLY A 37 -2.48 -24.95 -6.09
C GLY A 37 -2.30 -23.88 -5.00
N GLY A 38 -2.02 -22.64 -5.40
CA GLY A 38 -2.07 -21.47 -4.54
C GLY A 38 -2.85 -20.31 -5.19
N TYR A 39 -2.75 -19.15 -4.57
CA TYR A 39 -3.44 -17.92 -4.94
C TYR A 39 -2.43 -16.82 -5.23
N ALA A 40 -2.69 -16.06 -6.28
CA ALA A 40 -1.87 -14.94 -6.71
C ALA A 40 -2.70 -13.66 -6.75
N GLN A 41 -2.16 -12.57 -6.17
CA GLN A 41 -2.77 -11.24 -6.25
C GLN A 41 -1.79 -10.26 -6.88
N GLN A 42 -2.26 -9.54 -7.90
CA GLN A 42 -1.51 -8.44 -8.48
C GLN A 42 -1.78 -7.14 -7.70
N LEU A 43 -0.71 -6.38 -7.49
CA LEU A 43 -0.72 -5.08 -6.87
C LEU A 43 -0.14 -4.03 -7.83
N GLU A 44 -0.67 -2.82 -7.76
CA GLU A 44 -0.10 -1.65 -8.44
C GLU A 44 0.14 -0.49 -7.49
N ARG A 45 1.20 0.26 -7.75
CA ARG A 45 1.47 1.53 -7.07
C ARG A 45 1.73 2.62 -8.08
N ARG A 46 1.05 3.75 -7.90
CA ARG A 46 1.31 4.96 -8.68
C ARG A 46 2.36 5.82 -7.95
N PRO A 47 3.25 6.53 -8.67
CA PRO A 47 4.22 7.43 -8.06
C PRO A 47 3.57 8.49 -7.15
N SER A 48 2.36 8.95 -7.51
CA SER A 48 1.58 9.90 -6.72
C SER A 48 1.10 9.33 -5.38
N ASP A 49 0.89 8.01 -5.27
CA ASP A 49 0.50 7.37 -4.01
C ASP A 49 1.69 7.32 -3.03
N ALA A 50 2.92 7.12 -3.52
CA ALA A 50 4.14 7.21 -2.70
C ALA A 50 4.36 8.63 -2.13
N ILE A 51 4.09 9.68 -2.92
CA ILE A 51 4.19 11.08 -2.48
C ILE A 51 3.13 11.39 -1.40
N ARG A 52 1.91 10.83 -1.51
CA ARG A 52 0.84 11.01 -0.51
C ARG A 52 1.21 10.36 0.84
N MET A 53 1.89 9.22 0.84
CA MET A 53 2.40 8.57 2.06
C MET A 53 3.47 9.42 2.74
N GLN A 54 4.41 9.98 1.97
CA GLN A 54 5.45 10.86 2.51
C GLN A 54 4.87 12.14 3.14
N ARG A 55 3.71 12.61 2.67
CA ARG A 55 2.99 13.75 3.25
C ARG A 55 2.27 13.41 4.56
N LYS A 56 1.82 12.17 4.76
CA LYS A 56 1.20 11.70 6.01
C LYS A 56 2.21 11.45 7.13
N GLN A 57 3.46 11.08 6.79
CA GLN A 57 4.52 10.86 7.77
C GLN A 57 5.29 12.13 8.18
N ARG A 58 5.08 13.25 7.49
CA ARG A 58 5.62 14.53 7.98
C ARG A 58 4.76 14.97 9.15
N PRO A 59 5.29 15.05 10.40
CA PRO A 59 4.54 15.63 11.49
C PRO A 59 4.10 17.01 11.04
N ALA A 60 2.79 17.28 11.14
CA ALA A 60 2.21 18.57 10.80
C ALA A 60 3.04 19.62 11.55
N LYS A 61 3.88 20.36 10.80
CA LYS A 61 4.71 21.43 11.36
C LYS A 61 3.77 22.30 12.18
N GLN A 62 3.96 22.20 13.49
CA GLN A 62 3.25 22.89 14.53
C GLN A 62 3.18 24.36 14.12
N LYS A 63 2.01 24.81 13.65
CA LYS A 63 1.76 26.21 13.36
C LYS A 63 1.83 26.91 14.72
N ARG A 64 3.01 27.43 15.05
CA ARG A 64 3.22 28.32 16.19
C ARG A 64 2.33 29.54 15.94
N THR A 65 1.20 29.58 16.62
CA THR A 65 0.37 30.77 16.78
C THR A 65 1.27 31.83 17.41
N LYS A 66 1.72 32.79 16.61
CA LYS A 66 2.21 34.06 17.15
C LYS A 66 0.97 34.84 17.55
N TRP A 67 0.64 34.78 18.84
CA TRP A 67 -0.02 35.90 19.50
C TRP A 67 1.06 36.89 19.94
N ILE A 68 0.64 38.14 20.22
CA ILE A 68 1.40 39.28 20.79
C ILE A 68 1.94 40.23 19.71
N GLU A 69 1.67 41.54 19.69
CA GLU A 69 0.80 42.48 20.46
C GLU A 69 0.52 43.68 19.55
#